data_AF-A0A233S485-F1
#
_entry.id   AF-A0A233S485-F1
#
_cell.length_a   1.000
_cell.length_b   1.000
_cell.length_c   1.000
_cell.angle_alpha   90.00
_cell.angle_beta   90.00
_cell.angle_gamma   90.00
#
_symmetry.space_group_name_H-M   'P 1'
#
loop_
_entity.id
_entity.type
_entity.pdbx_description
1 polymer ?
#
loop_
_entity_poly.entity_id
_entity_poly.type
_entity_poly.pdbx_seq_one_letter_code
_entity_poly.pdbx_strand_id
1 'polypeptide(L)'
;MTPHTPQHLPQAVLFDMDGTLVDTERLWWEAVELVAGRPLTEADQPEVLGRPVEHTAAWLGADTGLAAADLAAELHREFAARVRTGIVPRPGALDLLDALARAGVPTALVTASPRAVADVVLDALGAGRFAVSVTADDTARTKPAPDPYLAACRALGVEPAACVAVEDTETGVASAEAAGCAVLAVPSLAPIGAAPGRTVRDSLVGVTPEELRRMIVPELRVMSWNLWLGGGEVDDHRAKQVKAVLESGADVVGFQETAGTAAQELAEALGWHHHRAGENLGVISRHPITARFGDPDVGFYGAAGVRIQVAPGREVDVWTAHLHYTPYGPYEAAFDGLGAPELIAHEDVRLGQMRDALRRIAASSAEGVPVVLVGDFNCPSHLDWPDVEWPVTRAAADAGFADSYREAHPDPVAEPGHTWSPIHPVHEDGSGRPEPQDRIDYVLHRGLTVRDARTLVIGTPRPWPDVAGNDWPSDHAAVVTTFALPRR
;
A
#
# COMPACT_ATOMS: atom_id res chain seq x y z
N MET A 1 -1.44 20.68 -22.22
CA MET A 1 -0.97 19.31 -22.46
C MET A 1 0.24 19.08 -21.58
N THR A 2 0.02 18.52 -20.39
CA THR A 2 1.09 18.06 -19.50
C THR A 2 1.81 16.89 -20.18
N PRO A 3 3.15 16.86 -20.22
CA PRO A 3 3.86 15.72 -20.76
C PRO A 3 3.59 14.53 -19.85
N HIS A 4 2.96 13.48 -20.37
CA HIS A 4 2.85 12.19 -19.72
C HIS A 4 4.28 11.69 -19.45
N THR A 5 4.70 11.75 -18.19
CA THR A 5 5.89 11.03 -17.72
C THR A 5 5.70 9.56 -18.10
N PRO A 6 6.67 8.92 -18.79
CA PRO A 6 6.52 7.52 -19.19
C PRO A 6 6.24 6.67 -17.95
N GLN A 7 5.03 6.12 -17.88
CA GLN A 7 4.57 5.31 -16.75
C GLN A 7 5.33 3.98 -16.78
N HIS A 8 6.27 3.79 -15.87
CA HIS A 8 7.07 2.58 -15.84
C HIS A 8 6.28 1.40 -15.26
N LEU A 9 5.67 0.61 -16.14
CA LEU A 9 5.08 -0.71 -15.86
C LEU A 9 6.12 -1.70 -15.26
N PRO A 10 5.69 -2.90 -14.81
CA PRO A 10 6.63 -3.97 -14.48
C PRO A 10 7.59 -4.28 -15.62
N GLN A 11 8.83 -4.62 -15.27
CA GLN A 11 9.82 -5.04 -16.26
C GLN A 11 9.44 -6.38 -16.89
N ALA A 12 8.77 -7.25 -16.12
CA ALA A 12 8.15 -8.48 -16.61
C ALA A 12 7.01 -8.94 -15.67
N VAL A 13 6.17 -9.82 -16.19
CA VAL A 13 5.22 -10.60 -15.37
C VAL A 13 5.51 -12.09 -15.55
N LEU A 14 5.67 -12.80 -14.43
CA LEU A 14 6.11 -14.19 -14.37
C LEU A 14 4.91 -15.03 -13.92
N PHE A 15 4.33 -15.81 -14.80
CA PHE A 15 3.14 -16.60 -14.52
C PHE A 15 3.50 -18.02 -14.16
N ASP A 16 2.96 -18.51 -13.05
CA ASP A 16 2.74 -19.95 -12.89
C ASP A 16 1.72 -20.47 -13.91
N MET A 17 1.70 -21.80 -14.12
CA MET A 17 0.89 -22.47 -15.11
C MET A 17 -0.39 -23.09 -14.54
N ASP A 18 -0.24 -24.08 -13.66
CA ASP A 18 -1.31 -24.95 -13.17
C ASP A 18 -2.14 -24.22 -12.11
N GLY A 19 -3.47 -24.14 -12.29
CA GLY A 19 -4.34 -23.39 -11.37
C GLY A 19 -4.25 -21.86 -11.50
N THR A 20 -3.13 -21.35 -12.02
CA THR A 20 -2.90 -19.92 -12.32
C THR A 20 -3.41 -19.51 -13.71
N LEU A 21 -2.84 -20.07 -14.79
CA LEU A 21 -3.21 -19.72 -16.17
C LEU A 21 -4.24 -20.69 -16.76
N VAL A 22 -4.19 -21.96 -16.35
CA VAL A 22 -5.05 -23.03 -16.87
C VAL A 22 -5.58 -23.88 -15.73
N ASP A 23 -6.82 -24.34 -15.87
CA ASP A 23 -7.40 -25.32 -14.96
C ASP A 23 -6.97 -26.73 -15.39
N THR A 24 -5.80 -27.15 -14.93
CA THR A 24 -5.26 -28.50 -15.14
C THR A 24 -5.72 -29.47 -14.06
N GLU A 25 -6.20 -28.99 -12.93
CA GLU A 25 -6.66 -29.81 -11.81
C GLU A 25 -7.91 -30.61 -12.18
N ARG A 26 -8.85 -30.00 -12.90
CA ARG A 26 -10.00 -30.72 -13.46
C ARG A 26 -9.58 -31.85 -14.39
N LEU A 27 -8.59 -31.59 -15.25
CA LEU A 27 -8.07 -32.59 -16.19
C LEU A 27 -7.32 -33.71 -15.47
N TRP A 28 -6.60 -33.39 -14.40
CA TRP A 28 -5.94 -34.36 -13.54
C TRP A 28 -6.96 -35.24 -12.81
N TRP A 29 -8.00 -34.64 -12.23
CA TRP A 29 -9.11 -35.36 -11.59
C TRP A 29 -9.77 -36.35 -12.55
N GLU A 30 -10.14 -35.90 -13.75
CA GLU A 30 -10.74 -36.74 -14.79
C GLU A 30 -9.80 -37.84 -15.30
N ALA A 31 -8.47 -37.64 -15.24
CA ALA A 31 -7.49 -38.67 -15.56
C ALA A 31 -7.44 -39.74 -14.46
N VAL A 32 -7.43 -39.30 -13.19
CA VAL A 32 -7.38 -40.21 -12.04
C VAL A 32 -8.67 -41.02 -11.95
N GLU A 33 -9.84 -40.43 -12.18
CA GLU A 33 -11.13 -41.17 -12.25
C GLU A 33 -11.10 -42.29 -13.29
N LEU A 34 -10.54 -42.00 -14.47
CA LEU A 34 -10.44 -42.99 -15.54
C LEU A 34 -9.51 -44.14 -15.14
N VAL A 35 -8.32 -43.84 -14.60
CA VAL A 35 -7.34 -44.85 -14.18
C VAL A 35 -7.84 -45.64 -12.96
N ALA A 36 -8.55 -44.98 -12.04
CA ALA A 36 -9.18 -45.63 -10.90
C ALA A 36 -10.36 -46.53 -11.32
N GLY A 37 -10.92 -46.32 -12.50
CA GLY A 37 -12.11 -47.02 -12.98
C GLY A 37 -13.38 -46.70 -12.17
N ARG A 38 -13.37 -45.61 -11.38
CA ARG A 38 -14.49 -45.16 -10.56
C ARG A 38 -14.54 -43.64 -10.48
N PRO A 39 -15.72 -43.05 -10.26
CA PRO A 39 -15.83 -41.65 -9.86
C PRO A 39 -15.08 -41.42 -8.54
N LEU A 40 -14.40 -40.28 -8.44
CA LEU A 40 -13.78 -39.82 -7.22
C LEU A 40 -14.76 -38.95 -6.43
N THR A 41 -14.51 -38.82 -5.13
CA THR A 41 -15.31 -38.03 -4.20
C THR A 41 -14.45 -37.02 -3.46
N GLU A 42 -15.06 -36.08 -2.73
CA GLU A 42 -14.32 -35.11 -1.89
C GLU A 42 -13.34 -35.79 -0.91
N ALA A 43 -13.64 -37.02 -0.46
CA ALA A 43 -12.76 -37.78 0.42
C ALA A 43 -11.44 -38.21 -0.24
N ASP A 44 -11.41 -38.31 -1.58
CA ASP A 44 -10.23 -38.67 -2.36
C ASP A 44 -9.31 -37.45 -2.60
N GLN A 45 -9.83 -36.23 -2.43
CA GLN A 45 -9.14 -34.98 -2.76
C GLN A 45 -7.73 -34.85 -2.14
N PRO A 46 -7.50 -35.19 -0.85
CA PRO A 46 -6.16 -35.06 -0.24
C PRO A 46 -5.07 -35.96 -0.85
N GLU A 47 -5.48 -37.01 -1.55
CA GLU A 47 -4.61 -38.01 -2.16
C GLU A 47 -4.41 -37.76 -3.67
N VAL A 48 -5.31 -36.99 -4.29
CA VAL A 48 -5.32 -36.69 -5.73
C VAL A 48 -4.77 -35.30 -6.03
N LEU A 49 -5.22 -34.26 -5.31
CA LEU A 49 -4.86 -32.88 -5.60
C LEU A 49 -3.66 -32.42 -4.77
N GLY A 50 -2.76 -31.64 -5.38
CA GLY A 50 -1.56 -31.11 -4.73
C GLY A 50 -0.50 -32.16 -4.35
N ARG A 51 -0.60 -33.38 -4.92
CA ARG A 51 0.34 -34.48 -4.69
C ARG A 51 1.15 -34.81 -5.95
N PRO A 52 2.39 -35.32 -5.82
CA PRO A 52 3.11 -35.90 -6.95
C PRO A 52 2.34 -37.07 -7.56
N VAL A 53 2.48 -37.28 -8.87
CA VAL A 53 1.81 -38.39 -9.59
C VAL A 53 2.11 -39.74 -8.95
N GLU A 54 3.33 -39.93 -8.47
CA GLU A 54 3.80 -41.17 -7.83
C GLU A 54 3.06 -41.45 -6.52
N HIS A 55 2.68 -40.40 -5.78
CA HIS A 55 1.88 -40.53 -4.56
C HIS A 55 0.47 -41.02 -4.90
N THR A 56 -0.20 -40.38 -5.85
CA THR A 56 -1.55 -40.77 -6.30
C THR A 56 -1.54 -42.18 -6.91
N ALA A 57 -0.50 -42.53 -7.66
CA ALA A 57 -0.32 -43.87 -8.21
C ALA A 57 -0.13 -44.94 -7.13
N ALA A 58 0.63 -44.65 -6.08
CA ALA A 58 0.81 -45.56 -4.94
C ALA A 58 -0.50 -45.73 -4.16
N TRP A 59 -1.25 -44.65 -3.96
CA TRP A 59 -2.57 -44.67 -3.33
C TRP A 59 -3.57 -45.53 -4.12
N LEU A 60 -3.67 -45.32 -5.44
CA LEU A 60 -4.49 -46.16 -6.33
C LEU A 60 -4.03 -47.62 -6.33
N GLY A 61 -2.72 -47.86 -6.30
CA GLY A 61 -2.15 -49.21 -6.24
C GLY A 61 -2.52 -49.96 -4.97
N ALA A 62 -2.63 -49.25 -3.84
CA ALA A 62 -3.07 -49.83 -2.57
C ALA A 62 -4.54 -50.30 -2.62
N ASP A 63 -5.39 -49.62 -3.39
CA ASP A 63 -6.81 -49.97 -3.56
C ASP A 63 -7.02 -51.07 -4.62
N THR A 64 -6.28 -50.99 -5.73
CA THR A 64 -6.47 -51.87 -6.91
C THR A 64 -5.57 -53.10 -6.93
N GLY A 65 -4.49 -53.12 -6.16
CA GLY A 65 -3.44 -54.15 -6.19
C GLY A 65 -2.50 -54.09 -7.40
N LEU A 66 -2.61 -53.05 -8.24
CA LEU A 66 -1.73 -52.83 -9.39
C LEU A 66 -0.39 -52.22 -8.96
N ALA A 67 0.64 -52.44 -9.77
CA ALA A 67 1.96 -51.85 -9.52
C ALA A 67 1.92 -50.33 -9.69
N ALA A 68 2.36 -49.60 -8.67
CA ALA A 68 2.36 -48.13 -8.67
C ALA A 68 3.12 -47.52 -9.87
N ALA A 69 4.18 -48.19 -10.35
CA ALA A 69 4.93 -47.73 -11.51
C ALA A 69 4.11 -47.76 -12.81
N ASP A 70 3.28 -48.79 -13.00
CA ASP A 70 2.43 -48.91 -14.19
C ASP A 70 1.28 -47.89 -14.14
N LEU A 71 0.68 -47.72 -12.96
CA LEU A 71 -0.34 -46.70 -12.71
C LEU A 71 0.19 -45.28 -12.91
N ALA A 72 1.40 -44.97 -12.43
CA ALA A 72 2.03 -43.68 -12.64
C ALA A 72 2.25 -43.41 -14.15
N ALA A 73 2.73 -44.40 -14.88
CA ALA A 73 2.92 -44.28 -16.33
C ALA A 73 1.58 -44.07 -17.06
N GLU A 74 0.51 -44.73 -16.63
CA GLU A 74 -0.83 -44.55 -17.19
C GLU A 74 -1.43 -43.19 -16.85
N LEU A 75 -1.35 -42.74 -15.60
CA LEU A 75 -1.75 -41.41 -15.16
C LEU A 75 -1.05 -40.32 -15.95
N HIS A 76 0.27 -40.42 -16.13
CA HIS A 76 1.02 -39.47 -16.96
C HIS A 76 0.52 -39.44 -18.41
N ARG A 77 0.23 -40.60 -19.02
CA ARG A 77 -0.31 -40.68 -20.39
C ARG A 77 -1.70 -40.05 -20.49
N GLU A 78 -2.60 -40.42 -19.59
CA GLU A 78 -4.00 -39.96 -19.60
C GLU A 78 -4.12 -38.47 -19.32
N PHE A 79 -3.32 -37.97 -18.37
CA PHE A 79 -3.22 -36.55 -18.08
C PHE A 79 -2.68 -35.77 -19.28
N ALA A 80 -1.54 -36.20 -19.86
CA ALA A 80 -0.97 -35.55 -21.04
C ALA A 80 -1.94 -35.56 -22.24
N ALA A 81 -2.71 -36.65 -22.42
CA ALA A 81 -3.72 -36.72 -23.47
C ALA A 81 -4.84 -35.69 -23.27
N ARG A 82 -5.34 -35.54 -22.04
CA ARG A 82 -6.38 -34.56 -21.69
C ARG A 82 -5.90 -33.13 -21.79
N VAL A 83 -4.69 -32.84 -21.32
CA VAL A 83 -4.06 -31.51 -21.47
C VAL A 83 -4.04 -31.11 -22.95
N ARG A 84 -3.69 -32.00 -23.87
CA ARG A 84 -3.69 -31.68 -25.31
C ARG A 84 -5.04 -31.27 -25.90
N THR A 85 -6.17 -31.68 -25.32
CA THR A 85 -7.50 -31.45 -25.92
C THR A 85 -8.47 -30.67 -25.03
N GLY A 86 -8.14 -30.48 -23.76
CA GLY A 86 -9.08 -30.02 -22.72
C GLY A 86 -8.61 -28.79 -21.94
N ILE A 87 -7.50 -28.15 -22.31
CA ILE A 87 -7.01 -26.93 -21.63
C ILE A 87 -8.11 -25.86 -21.63
N VAL A 88 -8.47 -25.43 -20.42
CA VAL A 88 -9.36 -24.28 -20.20
C VAL A 88 -8.56 -23.19 -19.51
N PRO A 89 -8.37 -22.01 -20.15
CA PRO A 89 -7.76 -20.87 -19.50
C PRO A 89 -8.58 -20.43 -18.29
N ARG A 90 -7.89 -20.05 -17.21
CA ARG A 90 -8.52 -19.49 -16.02
C ARG A 90 -9.21 -18.15 -16.35
N PRO A 91 -10.31 -17.78 -15.67
CA PRO A 91 -11.01 -16.53 -15.94
C PRO A 91 -10.08 -15.31 -15.85
N GLY A 92 -10.01 -14.53 -16.93
CA GLY A 92 -9.17 -13.34 -17.05
C GLY A 92 -7.71 -13.58 -17.45
N ALA A 93 -7.24 -14.84 -17.54
CA ALA A 93 -5.85 -15.16 -17.89
C ALA A 93 -5.44 -14.63 -19.28
N LEU A 94 -6.24 -14.94 -20.31
CA LEU A 94 -5.97 -14.48 -21.68
C LEU A 94 -6.09 -12.95 -21.80
N ASP A 95 -7.09 -12.35 -21.15
CA ASP A 95 -7.28 -10.90 -21.17
C ASP A 95 -6.08 -10.15 -20.58
N LEU A 96 -5.52 -10.67 -19.48
CA LEU A 96 -4.33 -10.11 -18.83
C LEU A 96 -3.09 -10.29 -19.70
N LEU A 97 -2.85 -11.49 -20.25
CA LEU A 97 -1.74 -11.73 -21.17
C LEU A 97 -1.79 -10.79 -22.38
N ASP A 98 -2.98 -10.63 -22.98
CA ASP A 98 -3.17 -9.74 -24.12
C ASP A 98 -3.01 -8.26 -23.72
N ALA A 99 -3.42 -7.86 -22.50
CA ALA A 99 -3.19 -6.51 -21.98
C ALA A 99 -1.71 -6.22 -21.76
N LEU A 100 -0.94 -7.17 -21.23
CA LEU A 100 0.51 -7.05 -21.05
C LEU A 100 1.24 -6.96 -22.39
N ALA A 101 0.86 -7.77 -23.36
CA ALA A 101 1.39 -7.71 -24.72
C ALA A 101 1.13 -6.34 -25.37
N ARG A 102 -0.10 -5.81 -25.28
CA ARG A 102 -0.43 -4.46 -25.77
C ARG A 102 0.39 -3.36 -25.09
N ALA A 103 0.72 -3.56 -23.82
CA ALA A 103 1.50 -2.62 -23.02
C ALA A 103 3.03 -2.79 -23.20
N GLY A 104 3.48 -3.79 -23.99
CA GLY A 104 4.89 -4.07 -24.21
C GLY A 104 5.62 -4.67 -23.00
N VAL A 105 4.89 -5.26 -22.05
CA VAL A 105 5.47 -5.92 -20.87
C VAL A 105 5.74 -7.38 -21.21
N PRO A 106 7.00 -7.84 -21.20
CA PRO A 106 7.32 -9.24 -21.49
C PRO A 106 6.78 -10.15 -20.39
N THR A 107 6.34 -11.35 -20.79
CA THR A 107 5.87 -12.36 -19.84
C THR A 107 6.73 -13.61 -19.90
N ALA A 108 6.84 -14.32 -18.78
CA ALA A 108 7.41 -15.66 -18.75
C ALA A 108 6.46 -16.66 -18.09
N LEU A 109 6.53 -17.90 -18.53
CA LEU A 109 5.93 -19.04 -17.84
C LEU A 109 6.95 -19.62 -16.86
N VAL A 110 6.56 -19.91 -15.61
CA VAL A 110 7.42 -20.49 -14.56
C VAL A 110 6.66 -21.60 -13.85
N THR A 111 6.90 -22.86 -14.23
CA THR A 111 6.14 -24.02 -13.74
C THR A 111 7.03 -25.10 -13.12
N ALA A 112 6.46 -25.87 -12.20
CA ALA A 112 7.04 -27.12 -11.69
C ALA A 112 6.70 -28.34 -12.56
N SER A 113 5.96 -28.19 -13.66
CA SER A 113 5.70 -29.27 -14.61
C SER A 113 6.90 -29.54 -15.53
N PRO A 114 7.01 -30.76 -16.09
CA PRO A 114 7.98 -31.07 -17.14
C PRO A 114 7.75 -30.27 -18.43
N ARG A 115 8.81 -30.07 -19.21
CA ARG A 115 8.80 -29.35 -20.50
C ARG A 115 7.69 -29.79 -21.43
N ALA A 116 7.52 -31.11 -21.59
CA ALA A 116 6.56 -31.67 -22.53
C ALA A 116 5.10 -31.27 -22.22
N VAL A 117 4.77 -31.03 -20.95
CA VAL A 117 3.44 -30.55 -20.54
C VAL A 117 3.34 -29.04 -20.77
N ALA A 118 4.36 -28.30 -20.37
CA ALA A 118 4.41 -26.85 -20.53
C ALA A 118 4.29 -26.43 -22.00
N ASP A 119 4.97 -27.12 -22.92
CA ASP A 119 4.92 -26.81 -24.36
C ASP A 119 3.50 -26.96 -24.95
N VAL A 120 2.74 -27.97 -24.51
CA VAL A 120 1.34 -28.16 -24.92
C VAL A 120 0.46 -27.01 -24.41
N VAL A 121 0.68 -26.58 -23.17
CA VAL A 121 -0.06 -25.45 -22.58
C VAL A 121 0.30 -24.14 -23.28
N LEU A 122 1.57 -23.90 -23.55
CA LEU A 122 2.04 -22.74 -24.32
C LEU A 122 1.40 -22.70 -25.69
N ASP A 123 1.33 -23.81 -26.42
CA ASP A 123 0.68 -23.89 -27.73
C ASP A 123 -0.81 -23.52 -27.64
N ALA A 124 -1.52 -24.06 -26.64
CA ALA A 124 -2.95 -23.77 -26.43
C ALA A 124 -3.21 -22.31 -26.03
N LEU A 125 -2.36 -21.75 -25.17
CA LEU A 125 -2.43 -20.35 -24.74
C LEU A 125 -1.84 -19.38 -25.77
N GLY A 126 -1.17 -19.87 -26.81
CA GLY A 126 -0.43 -19.09 -27.80
C GLY A 126 0.98 -18.74 -27.32
N ALA A 127 1.96 -19.55 -27.73
CA ALA A 127 3.36 -19.47 -27.29
C ALA A 127 4.00 -18.08 -27.49
N GLY A 128 3.58 -17.35 -28.53
CA GLY A 128 4.06 -15.98 -28.79
C GLY A 128 3.70 -14.95 -27.72
N ARG A 129 2.86 -15.29 -26.73
CA ARG A 129 2.57 -14.43 -25.56
C ARG A 129 3.71 -14.43 -24.54
N PHE A 130 4.57 -15.45 -24.57
CA PHE A 130 5.63 -15.66 -23.59
C PHE A 130 7.00 -15.46 -24.24
N ALA A 131 7.82 -14.61 -23.64
CA ALA A 131 9.18 -14.39 -24.08
C ALA A 131 10.13 -15.52 -23.62
N VAL A 132 9.83 -16.13 -22.46
CA VAL A 132 10.61 -17.22 -21.84
C VAL A 132 9.67 -18.21 -21.16
N SER A 133 10.06 -19.48 -21.10
CA SER A 133 9.42 -20.49 -20.24
C SER A 133 10.46 -21.24 -19.42
N VAL A 134 10.28 -21.28 -18.11
CA VAL A 134 11.07 -22.05 -17.15
C VAL A 134 10.20 -23.16 -16.57
N THR A 135 10.72 -24.38 -16.57
CA THR A 135 10.06 -25.63 -16.19
C THR A 135 10.89 -26.37 -15.15
N ALA A 136 10.36 -27.47 -14.61
CA ALA A 136 11.12 -28.33 -13.68
C ALA A 136 12.45 -28.82 -14.26
N ASP A 137 12.55 -28.93 -15.59
CA ASP A 137 13.74 -29.45 -16.27
C ASP A 137 14.88 -28.41 -16.36
N ASP A 138 14.60 -27.12 -16.12
CA ASP A 138 15.60 -26.04 -16.30
C ASP A 138 16.35 -25.68 -15.03
N THR A 139 15.88 -26.14 -13.88
CA THR A 139 16.43 -25.77 -12.58
C THR A 139 16.68 -26.98 -11.71
N ALA A 140 17.83 -26.99 -11.03
CA ALA A 140 18.18 -28.08 -10.12
C ALA A 140 17.26 -28.17 -8.89
N ARG A 141 16.67 -27.04 -8.47
CA ARG A 141 15.71 -26.96 -7.38
C ARG A 141 14.45 -26.26 -7.88
N THR A 142 13.31 -26.94 -7.76
CA THR A 142 12.00 -26.38 -8.09
C THR A 142 11.39 -25.63 -6.89
N LYS A 143 10.19 -25.07 -7.08
CA LYS A 143 9.38 -24.42 -6.03
C LYS A 143 9.30 -25.34 -4.78
N PRO A 144 9.52 -24.84 -3.55
CA PRO A 144 9.54 -23.44 -3.13
C PRO A 144 10.91 -22.74 -3.23
N ALA A 145 11.94 -23.37 -3.82
CA ALA A 145 13.22 -22.69 -4.02
C ALA A 145 13.05 -21.54 -5.03
N PRO A 146 13.80 -20.43 -4.90
CA PRO A 146 13.64 -19.25 -5.78
C PRO A 146 14.23 -19.44 -7.18
N ASP A 147 14.95 -20.54 -7.41
CA ASP A 147 15.73 -20.81 -8.62
C ASP A 147 14.92 -20.65 -9.93
N PRO A 148 13.66 -21.13 -10.05
CA PRO A 148 12.86 -20.97 -11.27
C PRO A 148 12.56 -19.51 -11.64
N TYR A 149 12.14 -18.71 -10.66
CA TYR A 149 11.86 -17.29 -10.87
C TYR A 149 13.14 -16.50 -11.17
N LEU A 150 14.23 -16.76 -10.44
CA LEU A 150 15.52 -16.14 -10.72
C LEU A 150 16.04 -16.51 -12.12
N ALA A 151 15.79 -17.73 -12.60
CA ALA A 151 16.14 -18.16 -13.95
C ALA A 151 15.34 -17.39 -15.02
N ALA A 152 14.03 -17.21 -14.80
CA ALA A 152 13.17 -16.44 -15.70
C ALA A 152 13.62 -14.97 -15.78
N CYS A 153 13.88 -14.33 -14.63
CA CYS A 153 14.40 -12.96 -14.59
C CYS A 153 15.73 -12.81 -15.32
N ARG A 154 16.67 -13.75 -15.12
CA ARG A 154 17.97 -13.76 -15.82
C ARG A 154 17.80 -13.91 -17.33
N ALA A 155 16.91 -14.79 -17.79
CA ALA A 155 16.66 -15.01 -19.21
C ALA A 155 16.03 -13.78 -19.89
N LEU A 156 15.20 -13.03 -19.16
CA LEU A 156 14.59 -11.79 -19.63
C LEU A 156 15.50 -10.56 -19.46
N GLY A 157 16.57 -10.65 -18.68
CA GLY A 157 17.46 -9.52 -18.38
C GLY A 157 16.81 -8.46 -17.48
N VAL A 158 15.96 -8.89 -16.54
CA VAL A 158 15.18 -8.00 -15.66
C VAL A 158 15.51 -8.22 -14.18
N GLU A 159 15.25 -7.21 -13.36
CA GLU A 159 15.43 -7.27 -11.90
C GLU A 159 14.20 -7.90 -11.24
N PRO A 160 14.35 -8.91 -10.35
CA PRO A 160 13.21 -9.54 -9.67
C PRO A 160 12.31 -8.54 -8.93
N ALA A 161 12.89 -7.55 -8.26
CA ALA A 161 12.15 -6.50 -7.54
C ALA A 161 11.33 -5.57 -8.45
N ALA A 162 11.52 -5.63 -9.77
CA ALA A 162 10.73 -4.91 -10.76
C ALA A 162 9.75 -5.83 -11.52
N CYS A 163 9.58 -7.08 -11.08
CA CYS A 163 8.69 -8.07 -11.66
C CYS A 163 7.54 -8.40 -10.73
N VAL A 164 6.41 -8.81 -11.31
CA VAL A 164 5.30 -9.42 -10.57
C VAL A 164 5.21 -10.89 -10.95
N ALA A 165 5.22 -11.77 -9.95
CA ALA A 165 4.86 -13.17 -10.14
C ALA A 165 3.37 -13.38 -9.89
N VAL A 166 2.73 -14.21 -10.69
CA VAL A 166 1.31 -14.60 -10.53
C VAL A 166 1.27 -16.08 -10.19
N GLU A 167 0.69 -16.43 -9.04
CA GLU A 167 0.74 -17.77 -8.44
C GLU A 167 -0.58 -18.14 -7.78
N ASP A 168 -0.86 -19.43 -7.62
CA ASP A 168 -2.09 -19.96 -7.02
C ASP A 168 -1.84 -20.81 -5.76
N THR A 169 -0.59 -21.18 -5.47
CA THR A 169 -0.20 -22.03 -4.32
C THR A 169 0.79 -21.35 -3.37
N GLU A 170 0.75 -21.70 -2.08
CA GLU A 170 1.73 -21.19 -1.09
C GLU A 170 3.18 -21.53 -1.46
N THR A 171 3.42 -22.72 -2.00
CA THR A 171 4.74 -23.18 -2.44
C THR A 171 5.30 -22.29 -3.54
N GLY A 172 4.46 -21.92 -4.51
CA GLY A 172 4.85 -21.04 -5.61
C GLY A 172 5.03 -19.58 -5.17
N VAL A 173 4.11 -19.09 -4.35
CA VAL A 173 4.25 -17.78 -3.69
C VAL A 173 5.56 -17.66 -2.92
N ALA A 174 5.91 -18.67 -2.10
CA ALA A 174 7.16 -18.69 -1.35
C ALA A 174 8.40 -18.67 -2.26
N SER A 175 8.34 -19.36 -3.40
CA SER A 175 9.40 -19.35 -4.42
C SER A 175 9.59 -17.95 -5.02
N ALA A 176 8.51 -17.29 -5.41
CA ALA A 176 8.54 -15.94 -6.00
C ALA A 176 9.01 -14.87 -5.01
N GLU A 177 8.54 -14.92 -3.76
CA GLU A 177 8.96 -14.01 -2.70
C GLU A 177 10.45 -14.19 -2.35
N ALA A 178 10.92 -15.44 -2.24
CA ALA A 178 12.33 -15.73 -2.01
C ALA A 178 13.22 -15.25 -3.18
N ALA A 179 12.68 -15.16 -4.40
CA ALA A 179 13.36 -14.57 -5.55
C ALA A 179 13.36 -13.03 -5.53
N GLY A 180 12.55 -12.40 -4.66
CA GLY A 180 12.42 -10.95 -4.52
C GLY A 180 11.39 -10.32 -5.44
N CYS A 181 10.46 -11.10 -6.02
CA CYS A 181 9.36 -10.57 -6.81
C CYS A 181 8.21 -10.08 -5.92
N ALA A 182 7.45 -9.08 -6.40
CA ALA A 182 6.10 -8.88 -5.87
C ALA A 182 5.19 -10.02 -6.35
N VAL A 183 4.17 -10.39 -5.57
CA VAL A 183 3.33 -11.56 -5.87
C VAL A 183 1.86 -11.19 -5.93
N LEU A 184 1.21 -11.55 -7.04
CA LEU A 184 -0.23 -11.63 -7.17
C LEU A 184 -0.66 -13.08 -6.95
N ALA A 185 -1.17 -13.38 -5.75
CA ALA A 185 -1.72 -14.68 -5.43
C ALA A 185 -3.19 -14.76 -5.89
N VAL A 186 -3.53 -15.81 -6.64
CA VAL A 186 -4.89 -16.14 -7.09
C VAL A 186 -5.21 -17.58 -6.68
N PRO A 187 -5.60 -17.81 -5.42
CA PRO A 187 -5.80 -19.14 -4.87
C PRO A 187 -6.69 -20.03 -5.73
N SER A 188 -6.25 -21.26 -5.99
CA SER A 188 -7.01 -22.29 -6.73
C SER A 188 -7.73 -23.25 -5.78
N LEU A 189 -6.97 -23.90 -4.89
CA LEU A 189 -7.46 -24.95 -3.97
C LEU A 189 -7.47 -24.56 -2.51
N ALA A 190 -6.37 -23.95 -2.06
CA ALA A 190 -6.14 -23.63 -0.66
C ALA A 190 -6.04 -22.11 -0.49
N PRO A 191 -6.63 -21.54 0.58
CA PRO A 191 -6.57 -20.10 0.80
C PRO A 191 -5.12 -19.64 1.00
N ILE A 192 -4.79 -18.48 0.43
CA ILE A 192 -3.51 -17.80 0.65
C ILE A 192 -3.81 -16.46 1.32
N GLY A 193 -3.13 -16.17 2.42
CA GLY A 193 -3.24 -14.88 3.12
C GLY A 193 -2.42 -13.79 2.43
N ALA A 194 -2.93 -12.55 2.47
CA ALA A 194 -2.19 -11.37 2.04
C ALA A 194 -1.01 -11.09 2.99
N ALA A 195 0.09 -10.55 2.45
CA ALA A 195 1.31 -10.24 3.18
C ALA A 195 2.05 -9.06 2.53
N PRO A 196 3.03 -8.42 3.19
CA PRO A 196 3.87 -7.41 2.54
C PRO A 196 4.52 -7.97 1.26
N GLY A 197 4.31 -7.28 0.13
CA GLY A 197 4.77 -7.74 -1.19
C GLY A 197 3.85 -8.76 -1.88
N ARG A 198 2.74 -9.17 -1.24
CA ARG A 198 1.77 -10.15 -1.74
C ARG A 198 0.34 -9.60 -1.73
N THR A 199 -0.24 -9.46 -2.90
CA THR A 199 -1.67 -9.13 -3.08
C THR A 199 -2.44 -10.41 -3.40
N VAL A 200 -3.63 -10.57 -2.82
CA VAL A 200 -4.50 -11.73 -3.06
C VAL A 200 -5.74 -11.29 -3.83
N ARG A 201 -6.12 -12.04 -4.87
CA ARG A 201 -7.35 -11.85 -5.67
C ARG A 201 -8.05 -13.20 -5.84
N ASP A 202 -9.37 -13.16 -6.00
CA ASP A 202 -10.15 -14.39 -6.27
C ASP A 202 -10.06 -14.84 -7.74
N SER A 203 -9.70 -13.92 -8.65
CA SER A 203 -9.51 -14.23 -10.07
C SER A 203 -8.61 -13.20 -10.77
N LEU A 204 -8.17 -13.56 -11.98
CA LEU A 204 -7.45 -12.65 -12.89
C LEU A 204 -8.39 -11.69 -13.65
N VAL A 205 -9.71 -11.83 -13.50
CA VAL A 205 -10.68 -10.95 -14.17
C VAL A 205 -10.47 -9.50 -13.73
N GLY A 206 -10.29 -8.61 -14.70
CA GLY A 206 -10.11 -7.18 -14.47
C GLY A 206 -8.75 -6.78 -13.90
N VAL A 207 -7.80 -7.70 -13.76
CA VAL A 207 -6.41 -7.34 -13.41
C VAL A 207 -5.79 -6.56 -14.57
N THR A 208 -5.10 -5.47 -14.26
CA THR A 208 -4.52 -4.57 -15.27
C THR A 208 -3.00 -4.42 -15.09
N PRO A 209 -2.24 -4.10 -16.16
CA PRO A 209 -0.81 -3.78 -16.02
C PRO A 209 -0.53 -2.65 -15.02
N GLU A 210 -1.46 -1.70 -14.87
CA GLU A 210 -1.38 -0.61 -13.92
C GLU A 210 -1.57 -1.08 -12.47
N GLU A 211 -2.48 -2.03 -12.23
CA GLU A 211 -2.60 -2.69 -10.94
C GLU A 211 -1.31 -3.42 -10.57
N LEU A 212 -0.75 -4.20 -11.51
CA LEU A 212 0.53 -4.90 -11.31
C LEU A 212 1.69 -3.92 -11.05
N ARG A 213 1.69 -2.76 -11.71
CA ARG A 213 2.67 -1.70 -11.47
C ARG A 213 2.66 -1.23 -10.02
N ARG A 214 1.50 -1.09 -9.39
CA ARG A 214 1.39 -0.65 -7.98
C ARG A 214 2.03 -1.65 -7.02
N MET A 215 2.14 -2.93 -7.41
CA MET A 215 2.71 -3.97 -6.56
C MET A 215 4.24 -3.90 -6.45
N ILE A 216 4.92 -3.25 -7.41
CA ILE A 216 6.39 -3.16 -7.49
C ILE A 216 6.93 -1.76 -7.24
N VAL A 217 6.07 -0.77 -7.01
CA VAL A 217 6.49 0.57 -6.64
C VAL A 217 6.48 0.63 -5.12
N PRO A 218 7.63 0.75 -4.45
CA PRO A 218 7.66 0.92 -3.01
C PRO A 218 6.82 2.13 -2.63
N GLU A 219 5.93 1.96 -1.67
CA GLU A 219 5.10 3.03 -1.15
C GLU A 219 5.63 3.51 0.19
N LEU A 220 5.38 4.77 0.50
CA LEU A 220 5.57 5.35 1.82
C LEU A 220 4.25 5.94 2.25
N ARG A 221 3.69 5.46 3.37
CA ARG A 221 2.46 6.02 3.95
C ARG A 221 2.81 6.96 5.08
N VAL A 222 2.44 8.22 4.93
CA VAL A 222 2.70 9.28 5.92
C VAL A 222 1.37 9.77 6.49
N MET A 223 1.32 9.89 7.82
CA MET A 223 0.15 10.37 8.56
C MET A 223 0.49 11.69 9.29
N SER A 224 -0.42 12.67 9.20
CA SER A 224 -0.49 13.84 10.09
C SER A 224 -1.53 13.58 11.18
N TRP A 225 -1.20 13.84 12.45
CA TRP A 225 -2.19 13.68 13.52
C TRP A 225 -1.95 14.59 14.73
N ASN A 226 -2.87 15.54 14.96
CA ASN A 226 -2.98 16.24 16.23
C ASN A 226 -3.59 15.29 17.28
N LEU A 227 -2.87 15.08 18.38
CA LEU A 227 -3.27 14.13 19.42
C LEU A 227 -4.23 14.70 20.47
N TRP A 228 -4.55 15.99 20.44
CA TRP A 228 -5.42 16.65 21.41
C TRP A 228 -4.95 16.46 22.85
N LEU A 229 -3.97 17.28 23.28
CA LEU A 229 -3.35 17.16 24.60
C LEU A 229 -2.84 15.73 24.91
N GLY A 230 -2.23 15.09 23.92
CA GLY A 230 -1.72 13.71 24.00
C GLY A 230 -2.80 12.62 23.98
N GLY A 231 -4.08 13.00 23.84
CA GLY A 231 -5.25 12.14 23.86
C GLY A 231 -5.91 12.04 25.24
N GLY A 232 -5.53 12.93 26.17
CA GLY A 232 -5.83 12.79 27.60
C GLY A 232 -7.32 12.78 27.97
N GLU A 233 -8.19 13.30 27.11
CA GLU A 233 -9.64 13.36 27.31
C GLU A 233 -10.36 12.04 26.98
N VAL A 234 -9.65 11.04 26.44
CA VAL A 234 -10.20 9.72 26.09
C VAL A 234 -9.57 8.62 26.94
N ASP A 235 -10.42 7.76 27.50
CA ASP A 235 -10.00 6.61 28.29
C ASP A 235 -9.16 5.66 27.44
N ASP A 236 -8.07 5.12 28.00
CA ASP A 236 -7.15 4.20 27.32
C ASP A 236 -6.56 4.75 26.00
N HIS A 237 -6.48 6.07 25.84
CA HIS A 237 -6.07 6.74 24.60
C HIS A 237 -4.78 6.17 23.99
N ARG A 238 -3.76 5.82 24.79
CA ARG A 238 -2.50 5.29 24.25
C ARG A 238 -2.70 3.97 23.50
N ALA A 239 -3.51 3.05 24.02
CA ALA A 239 -3.82 1.78 23.36
C ALA A 239 -4.62 2.02 22.07
N LYS A 240 -5.58 2.95 22.12
CA LYS A 240 -6.38 3.36 20.96
C LYS A 240 -5.54 4.04 19.88
N GLN A 241 -4.56 4.86 20.26
CA GLN A 241 -3.60 5.48 19.34
C GLN A 241 -2.69 4.45 18.67
N VAL A 242 -2.18 3.47 19.41
CA VAL A 242 -1.41 2.34 18.82
C VAL A 242 -2.26 1.60 17.78
N LYS A 243 -3.51 1.27 18.14
CA LYS A 243 -4.47 0.65 17.21
C LYS A 243 -4.69 1.52 15.97
N ALA A 244 -4.90 2.82 16.15
CA ALA A 244 -5.14 3.76 15.05
C ALA A 244 -3.95 3.85 14.09
N VAL A 245 -2.72 3.92 14.60
CA VAL A 245 -1.51 3.91 13.77
C VAL A 245 -1.41 2.58 12.99
N LEU A 246 -1.65 1.44 13.63
CA LEU A 246 -1.60 0.14 12.96
C LEU A 246 -2.69 -0.01 11.87
N GLU A 247 -3.93 0.38 12.16
CA GLU A 247 -5.05 0.29 11.22
C GLU A 247 -4.95 1.31 10.07
N SER A 248 -4.28 2.44 10.29
CA SER A 248 -4.00 3.42 9.23
C SER A 248 -3.08 2.86 8.13
N GLY A 249 -2.24 1.87 8.48
CA GLY A 249 -1.17 1.35 7.63
C GLY A 249 -0.01 2.33 7.42
N ALA A 250 0.08 3.42 8.19
CA ALA A 250 1.17 4.39 8.10
C ALA A 250 2.54 3.73 8.37
N ASP A 251 3.57 4.24 7.71
CA ASP A 251 4.97 3.88 7.95
C ASP A 251 5.67 4.96 8.79
N VAL A 252 5.16 6.20 8.72
CA VAL A 252 5.66 7.38 9.43
C VAL A 252 4.48 8.23 9.88
N VAL A 253 4.53 8.74 11.11
CA VAL A 253 3.51 9.63 11.66
C VAL A 253 4.18 10.87 12.21
N GLY A 254 3.74 12.05 11.78
CA GLY A 254 4.07 13.32 12.41
C GLY A 254 2.93 13.77 13.31
N PHE A 255 3.27 13.99 14.57
CA PHE A 255 2.34 14.35 15.63
C PHE A 255 2.44 15.82 16.02
N GLN A 256 1.29 16.34 16.46
CA GLN A 256 1.12 17.62 17.16
C GLN A 256 0.43 17.33 18.51
N GLU A 257 0.57 18.26 19.46
CA GLU A 257 0.03 18.15 20.82
C GLU A 257 0.42 16.86 21.55
N THR A 258 1.70 16.51 21.49
CA THR A 258 2.19 15.25 22.07
C THR A 258 2.22 15.21 23.60
N ALA A 259 1.87 16.31 24.28
CA ALA A 259 2.01 16.47 25.74
C ALA A 259 3.41 16.06 26.25
N GLY A 260 4.43 16.29 25.42
CA GLY A 260 5.83 15.98 25.68
C GLY A 260 6.23 14.53 25.42
N THR A 261 5.45 13.53 25.84
CA THR A 261 5.93 12.13 25.83
C THR A 261 5.29 11.23 24.78
N ALA A 262 4.16 11.63 24.17
CA ALA A 262 3.34 10.73 23.37
C ALA A 262 4.07 10.07 22.20
N ALA A 263 4.87 10.83 21.44
CA ALA A 263 5.60 10.28 20.30
C ALA A 263 6.60 9.19 20.73
N GLN A 264 7.28 9.36 21.87
CA GLN A 264 8.22 8.37 22.39
C GLN A 264 7.47 7.10 22.84
N GLU A 265 6.42 7.26 23.64
CA GLU A 265 5.64 6.14 24.18
C GLU A 265 4.99 5.29 23.07
N LEU A 266 4.44 5.94 22.04
CA LEU A 266 3.86 5.25 20.88
C LEU A 266 4.92 4.47 20.10
N ALA A 267 6.09 5.08 19.86
CA ALA A 267 7.17 4.40 19.17
C ALA A 267 7.69 3.19 19.96
N GLU A 268 7.85 3.32 21.28
CA GLU A 268 8.26 2.21 22.14
C GLU A 268 7.25 1.05 22.09
N ALA A 269 5.95 1.36 22.15
CA ALA A 269 4.89 0.36 22.04
C ALA A 269 4.85 -0.35 20.68
N LEU A 270 5.14 0.38 19.59
CA LEU A 270 5.17 -0.14 18.21
C LEU A 270 6.51 -0.80 17.82
N GLY A 271 7.57 -0.61 18.61
CA GLY A 271 8.93 -1.00 18.26
C GLY A 271 9.53 -0.14 17.14
N TRP A 272 9.16 1.13 17.05
CA TRP A 272 9.54 2.07 15.98
C TRP A 272 10.60 3.07 16.44
N HIS A 273 11.19 3.77 15.47
CA HIS A 273 12.08 4.89 15.73
C HIS A 273 11.29 6.15 16.05
N HIS A 274 11.85 7.06 16.84
CA HIS A 274 11.21 8.35 17.13
C HIS A 274 12.18 9.53 17.19
N HIS A 275 11.60 10.71 17.06
CA HIS A 275 12.15 11.98 17.46
C HIS A 275 11.06 12.78 18.19
N ARG A 276 11.31 13.08 19.47
CA ARG A 276 10.57 14.09 20.23
C ARG A 276 11.25 15.44 19.99
N ALA A 277 10.46 16.48 19.79
CA ALA A 277 10.97 17.85 19.67
C ALA A 277 10.09 18.80 20.49
N GLY A 278 10.69 19.44 21.50
CA GLY A 278 9.95 20.23 22.49
C GLY A 278 8.87 19.43 23.25
N GLU A 279 7.83 20.13 23.70
CA GLU A 279 6.70 19.56 24.43
C GLU A 279 5.49 19.22 23.53
N ASN A 280 5.55 19.57 22.25
CA ASN A 280 4.38 19.59 21.38
C ASN A 280 4.53 18.69 20.14
N LEU A 281 5.74 18.53 19.60
CA LEU A 281 5.93 17.86 18.32
C LEU A 281 6.65 16.52 18.46
N GLY A 282 6.34 15.60 17.55
CA GLY A 282 7.12 14.39 17.42
C GLY A 282 6.91 13.69 16.09
N VAL A 283 7.88 12.87 15.71
CA VAL A 283 7.79 11.98 14.54
C VAL A 283 8.12 10.57 15.00
N ILE A 284 7.31 9.60 14.57
CA ILE A 284 7.62 8.17 14.70
C ILE A 284 7.75 7.55 13.31
N SER A 285 8.60 6.55 13.17
CA SER A 285 8.90 5.94 11.88
C SER A 285 9.25 4.46 12.05
N ARG A 286 8.63 3.61 11.23
CA ARG A 286 9.04 2.21 11.05
C ARG A 286 10.44 2.11 10.41
N HIS A 287 10.84 3.12 9.65
CA HIS A 287 12.14 3.21 9.01
C HIS A 287 13.20 3.87 9.92
N PRO A 288 14.49 3.48 9.83
CA PRO A 288 15.56 4.10 10.60
C PRO A 288 15.65 5.60 10.39
N ILE A 289 15.76 6.35 11.50
CA ILE A 289 16.03 7.80 11.49
C ILE A 289 17.54 8.03 11.36
N THR A 290 17.97 8.63 10.25
CA THR A 290 19.39 8.93 9.95
C THR A 290 19.79 10.36 10.31
N ALA A 291 18.84 11.29 10.42
CA ALA A 291 19.08 12.66 10.90
C ALA A 291 17.85 13.23 11.64
N ARG A 292 18.07 14.25 12.47
CA ARG A 292 17.03 14.98 13.22
C ARG A 292 17.20 16.49 13.01
N PHE A 293 16.10 17.23 12.94
CA PHE A 293 16.06 18.64 12.59
C PHE A 293 15.11 19.41 13.51
N GLY A 294 15.45 20.67 13.83
CA GLY A 294 14.56 21.63 14.51
C GLY A 294 14.65 21.67 16.04
N ASP A 295 15.21 20.65 16.68
CA ASP A 295 15.41 20.55 18.14
C ASP A 295 16.84 20.99 18.55
N PRO A 296 17.09 21.57 19.75
CA PRO A 296 16.16 21.90 20.85
C PRO A 296 15.38 23.21 20.66
N ASP A 297 15.61 23.92 19.56
CA ASP A 297 15.15 25.31 19.37
C ASP A 297 13.69 25.43 18.93
N VAL A 298 12.89 24.37 19.08
CA VAL A 298 11.46 24.38 18.76
C VAL A 298 10.65 24.79 19.98
N GLY A 299 9.86 25.85 19.85
CA GLY A 299 8.90 26.26 20.87
C GLY A 299 7.67 25.34 20.90
N PHE A 300 6.60 25.79 21.57
CA PHE A 300 5.32 25.09 21.50
C PHE A 300 4.81 25.05 20.05
N TYR A 301 4.69 26.20 19.39
CA TYR A 301 4.45 26.28 17.94
C TYR A 301 5.77 26.33 17.17
N GLY A 302 5.83 25.63 16.04
CA GLY A 302 7.03 25.54 15.22
C GLY A 302 7.02 24.30 14.34
N ALA A 303 8.22 23.89 13.91
CA ALA A 303 8.40 22.69 13.09
C ALA A 303 9.69 21.96 13.46
N ALA A 304 9.62 20.64 13.44
CA ALA A 304 10.74 19.72 13.62
C ALA A 304 10.64 18.58 12.63
N GLY A 305 11.75 17.89 12.36
CA GLY A 305 11.76 16.86 11.34
C GLY A 305 12.84 15.81 11.52
N VAL A 306 12.76 14.80 10.67
CA VAL A 306 13.70 13.68 10.63
C VAL A 306 14.03 13.36 9.18
N ARG A 307 15.23 12.83 8.97
CA ARG A 307 15.52 12.05 7.76
C ARG A 307 15.35 10.58 8.06
N ILE A 308 14.61 9.88 7.21
CA ILE A 308 14.40 8.43 7.32
C ILE A 308 14.98 7.70 6.12
N GLN A 309 15.52 6.50 6.35
CA GLN A 309 16.00 5.61 5.30
C GLN A 309 14.93 4.58 4.93
N VAL A 310 14.14 4.88 3.89
CA VAL A 310 13.01 4.03 3.44
C VAL A 310 13.49 2.77 2.71
N ALA A 311 14.68 2.81 2.11
CA ALA A 311 15.41 1.68 1.55
C ALA A 311 16.90 2.03 1.52
N PRO A 312 17.83 1.07 1.34
CA PRO A 312 19.24 1.39 1.17
C PRO A 312 19.43 2.50 0.12
N GLY A 313 20.16 3.56 0.46
CA GLY A 313 20.40 4.71 -0.43
C GLY A 313 19.14 5.47 -0.90
N ARG A 314 17.98 5.29 -0.25
CA ARG A 314 16.78 6.10 -0.47
C ARG A 314 16.36 6.72 0.85
N GLU A 315 16.29 8.04 0.88
CA GLU A 315 15.94 8.80 2.07
C GLU A 315 14.78 9.74 1.75
N VAL A 316 14.00 10.07 2.78
CA VAL A 316 12.93 11.07 2.73
C VAL A 316 13.05 11.92 3.99
N ASP A 317 12.91 13.23 3.85
CA ASP A 317 12.79 14.14 5.00
C ASP A 317 11.32 14.28 5.36
N VAL A 318 10.96 13.99 6.61
CA VAL A 318 9.60 14.14 7.13
C VAL A 318 9.61 15.17 8.25
N TRP A 319 8.85 16.24 8.07
CA TRP A 319 8.68 17.34 9.01
C TRP A 319 7.26 17.35 9.54
N THR A 320 7.11 17.67 10.83
CA THR A 320 5.84 17.97 11.48
C THR A 320 5.84 19.43 11.92
N ALA A 321 4.73 20.13 11.74
CA ALA A 321 4.53 21.49 12.22
C ALA A 321 3.21 21.61 12.99
N HIS A 322 3.19 22.51 13.98
CA HIS A 322 1.98 22.96 14.64
C HIS A 322 2.03 24.49 14.67
N LEU A 323 1.08 25.14 14.01
CA LEU A 323 1.00 26.60 13.93
C LEU A 323 -0.03 27.17 14.90
N HIS A 324 0.06 28.46 15.17
CA HIS A 324 -0.78 29.13 16.16
C HIS A 324 -2.28 29.03 15.82
N TYR A 325 -3.11 28.71 16.81
CA TYR A 325 -4.54 28.46 16.63
C TYR A 325 -5.42 29.72 16.48
N THR A 326 -5.00 30.87 16.99
CA THR A 326 -5.84 32.07 17.10
C THR A 326 -5.23 33.30 16.40
N PRO A 327 -6.08 34.20 15.82
CA PRO A 327 -7.52 34.02 15.58
C PRO A 327 -7.80 32.89 14.58
N TYR A 328 -9.03 32.37 14.52
CA TYR A 328 -9.38 31.29 13.59
C TYR A 328 -10.33 31.83 12.51
N GLY A 329 -9.85 31.84 11.27
CA GLY A 329 -10.51 32.54 10.18
C GLY A 329 -11.95 32.07 9.87
N PRO A 330 -12.25 30.76 9.88
CA PRO A 330 -13.64 30.28 9.74
C PRO A 330 -14.59 30.79 10.82
N TYR A 331 -14.13 30.99 12.06
CA TYR A 331 -14.95 31.62 13.10
C TYR A 331 -15.19 33.10 12.77
N GLU A 332 -14.14 33.85 12.43
CA GLU A 332 -14.27 35.26 12.08
C GLU A 332 -15.17 35.48 10.85
N ALA A 333 -15.13 34.58 9.87
CA ALA A 333 -16.00 34.61 8.71
C ALA A 333 -17.46 34.28 9.07
N ALA A 334 -17.69 33.16 9.77
CA ALA A 334 -19.04 32.66 10.05
C ALA A 334 -19.77 33.45 11.15
N PHE A 335 -19.03 33.98 12.12
CA PHE A 335 -19.59 34.56 13.34
C PHE A 335 -19.46 36.08 13.38
N ASP A 336 -18.35 36.64 12.90
CA ASP A 336 -18.09 38.08 12.93
C ASP A 336 -18.36 38.76 11.58
N GLY A 337 -18.52 37.96 10.51
CA GLY A 337 -18.83 38.44 9.17
C GLY A 337 -17.66 39.15 8.47
N LEU A 338 -16.41 38.80 8.84
CA LEU A 338 -15.22 39.39 8.22
C LEU A 338 -15.04 38.92 6.78
N GLY A 339 -14.54 39.82 5.93
CA GLY A 339 -14.22 39.54 4.53
C GLY A 339 -12.79 39.04 4.34
N ALA A 340 -12.48 38.59 3.12
CA ALA A 340 -11.16 38.06 2.77
C ALA A 340 -9.97 38.98 3.15
N PRO A 341 -10.01 40.31 2.97
CA PRO A 341 -8.88 41.19 3.33
C PRO A 341 -8.54 41.14 4.82
N GLU A 342 -9.55 41.14 5.69
CA GLU A 342 -9.38 41.07 7.14
C GLU A 342 -8.86 39.69 7.56
N LEU A 343 -9.45 38.61 7.04
CA LEU A 343 -9.00 37.24 7.33
C LEU A 343 -7.52 37.04 6.95
N ILE A 344 -7.12 37.53 5.79
CA ILE A 344 -5.73 37.45 5.32
C ILE A 344 -4.78 38.24 6.23
N ALA A 345 -5.19 39.43 6.68
CA ALA A 345 -4.37 40.27 7.57
C ALA A 345 -4.14 39.63 8.95
N HIS A 346 -5.07 38.78 9.41
CA HIS A 346 -4.97 38.11 10.71
C HIS A 346 -4.06 36.87 10.72
N GLU A 347 -3.58 36.42 9.56
CA GLU A 347 -2.69 35.26 9.43
C GLU A 347 -1.21 35.55 9.75
N ASP A 348 -0.82 36.79 10.04
CA ASP A 348 0.59 37.21 10.14
C ASP A 348 1.44 36.33 11.07
N VAL A 349 0.88 35.87 12.20
CA VAL A 349 1.57 35.00 13.15
C VAL A 349 1.81 33.61 12.55
N ARG A 350 0.76 32.96 12.05
CA ARG A 350 0.88 31.63 11.40
C ARG A 350 1.79 31.69 10.17
N LEU A 351 1.68 32.76 9.38
CA LEU A 351 2.51 32.97 8.20
C LEU A 351 3.99 33.11 8.56
N GLY A 352 4.30 33.84 9.64
CA GLY A 352 5.65 33.94 10.19
C GLY A 352 6.22 32.57 10.58
N GLN A 353 5.41 31.74 11.25
CA GLN A 353 5.78 30.39 11.67
C GLN A 353 5.99 29.44 10.48
N MET A 354 5.09 29.46 9.48
CA MET A 354 5.24 28.68 8.26
C MET A 354 6.51 29.08 7.50
N ARG A 355 6.79 30.38 7.35
CA ARG A 355 8.03 30.87 6.72
C ARG A 355 9.28 30.42 7.49
N ASP A 356 9.22 30.35 8.81
CA ASP A 356 10.31 29.80 9.62
C ASP A 356 10.52 28.30 9.35
N ALA A 357 9.44 27.51 9.35
CA ALA A 357 9.47 26.09 9.02
C ALA A 357 10.06 25.83 7.62
N LEU A 358 9.59 26.54 6.59
CA LEU A 358 10.08 26.43 5.23
C LEU A 358 11.57 26.79 5.12
N ARG A 359 12.04 27.80 5.86
CA ARG A 359 13.45 28.17 5.92
C ARG A 359 14.30 27.07 6.53
N ARG A 360 13.84 26.46 7.63
CA ARG A 360 14.54 25.34 8.30
C ARG A 360 14.61 24.10 7.41
N ILE A 361 13.52 23.79 6.72
CA ILE A 361 13.47 22.72 5.71
C ILE A 361 14.50 22.98 4.62
N ALA A 362 14.49 24.17 4.01
CA ALA A 362 15.43 24.51 2.95
C ALA A 362 16.90 24.47 3.40
N ALA A 363 17.19 24.81 4.67
CA ALA A 363 18.54 24.78 5.22
C ALA A 363 19.03 23.36 5.58
N SER A 364 18.13 22.41 5.83
CA SER A 364 18.47 21.08 6.35
C SER A 364 18.34 19.96 5.30
N SER A 365 17.43 20.12 4.34
CA SER A 365 17.18 19.10 3.32
C SER A 365 18.31 19.02 2.30
N ALA A 366 18.80 17.81 2.08
CA ALA A 366 19.81 17.56 1.07
C ALA A 366 19.21 17.66 -0.33
N GLU A 367 20.01 18.11 -1.28
CA GLU A 367 19.59 18.21 -2.68
C GLU A 367 19.10 16.87 -3.20
N GLY A 368 17.94 16.86 -3.85
CA GLY A 368 17.32 15.65 -4.42
C GLY A 368 16.62 14.72 -3.41
N VAL A 369 16.68 14.99 -2.10
CA VAL A 369 15.90 14.24 -1.10
C VAL A 369 14.45 14.76 -1.10
N PRO A 370 13.44 13.89 -1.34
CA PRO A 370 12.04 14.29 -1.24
C PRO A 370 11.68 14.73 0.18
N VAL A 371 10.75 15.68 0.29
CA VAL A 371 10.33 16.24 1.58
C VAL A 371 8.82 16.10 1.74
N VAL A 372 8.39 15.67 2.93
CA VAL A 372 6.99 15.69 3.36
C VAL A 372 6.89 16.61 4.57
N LEU A 373 5.97 17.57 4.53
CA LEU A 373 5.62 18.45 5.64
C LEU A 373 4.18 18.14 6.06
N VAL A 374 4.04 17.57 7.25
CA VAL A 374 2.75 17.32 7.88
C VAL A 374 2.48 18.33 8.99
N GLY A 375 1.23 18.50 9.38
CA GLY A 375 0.93 19.36 10.53
C GLY A 375 -0.51 19.81 10.65
N ASP A 376 -0.82 20.27 11.84
CA ASP A 376 -1.97 21.13 12.12
C ASP A 376 -1.54 22.59 11.88
N PHE A 377 -2.06 23.18 10.81
CA PHE A 377 -1.73 24.56 10.44
C PHE A 377 -2.73 25.56 11.02
N ASN A 378 -3.81 25.10 11.66
CA ASN A 378 -4.86 25.94 12.22
C ASN A 378 -5.44 26.97 11.23
N CYS A 379 -5.36 26.70 9.93
CA CYS A 379 -5.91 27.57 8.89
C CYS A 379 -6.42 26.74 7.70
N PRO A 380 -7.46 27.21 6.99
CA PRO A 380 -7.91 26.58 5.77
C PRO A 380 -6.92 26.72 4.61
N SER A 381 -7.16 25.95 3.55
CA SER A 381 -6.34 26.00 2.34
C SER A 381 -6.82 27.06 1.37
N HIS A 382 -5.88 27.72 0.71
CA HIS A 382 -6.15 28.55 -0.47
C HIS A 382 -6.78 27.76 -1.63
N LEU A 383 -6.75 26.42 -1.57
CA LEU A 383 -7.42 25.52 -2.53
C LEU A 383 -8.85 25.16 -2.12
N ASP A 384 -9.18 25.29 -0.83
CA ASP A 384 -10.51 24.98 -0.30
C ASP A 384 -11.43 26.21 -0.37
N TRP A 385 -10.86 27.39 -0.18
CA TRP A 385 -11.56 28.67 -0.19
C TRP A 385 -11.00 29.55 -1.33
N PRO A 386 -11.49 29.44 -2.57
CA PRO A 386 -10.91 30.14 -3.71
C PRO A 386 -11.04 31.68 -3.63
N ASP A 387 -11.94 32.19 -2.79
CA ASP A 387 -12.12 33.63 -2.56
C ASP A 387 -11.16 34.19 -1.48
N VAL A 388 -10.40 33.34 -0.79
CA VAL A 388 -9.43 33.72 0.25
C VAL A 388 -8.10 33.05 -0.04
N GLU A 389 -7.07 33.84 -0.35
CA GLU A 389 -5.75 33.34 -0.75
C GLU A 389 -4.91 32.69 0.36
N TRP A 390 -5.50 32.41 1.54
CA TRP A 390 -4.90 31.87 2.77
C TRP A 390 -3.35 31.84 2.76
N PRO A 391 -2.69 32.93 3.19
CA PRO A 391 -1.28 33.17 2.91
C PRO A 391 -0.33 32.10 3.46
N VAL A 392 -0.73 31.38 4.51
CA VAL A 392 0.05 30.29 5.12
C VAL A 392 0.23 29.13 4.13
N THR A 393 -0.86 28.57 3.63
CA THR A 393 -0.82 27.45 2.68
C THR A 393 -0.30 27.92 1.32
N ARG A 394 -0.56 29.17 0.93
CA ARG A 394 0.03 29.76 -0.29
C ARG A 394 1.56 29.83 -0.20
N ALA A 395 2.11 30.24 0.95
CA ALA A 395 3.56 30.29 1.14
C ALA A 395 4.22 28.90 1.03
N ALA A 396 3.55 27.84 1.47
CA ALA A 396 4.03 26.47 1.29
C ALA A 396 4.02 26.07 -0.20
N ALA A 397 2.95 26.40 -0.94
CA ALA A 397 2.86 26.18 -2.38
C ALA A 397 3.96 26.93 -3.16
N ASP A 398 4.21 28.19 -2.83
CA ASP A 398 5.28 29.00 -3.42
C ASP A 398 6.68 28.43 -3.14
N ALA A 399 6.85 27.71 -2.03
CA ALA A 399 8.08 26.97 -1.70
C ALA A 399 8.19 25.60 -2.40
N GLY A 400 7.24 25.28 -3.29
CA GLY A 400 7.21 24.08 -4.12
C GLY A 400 6.59 22.86 -3.45
N PHE A 401 5.84 23.03 -2.37
CA PHE A 401 5.06 21.95 -1.77
C PHE A 401 3.68 21.83 -2.43
N ALA A 402 3.28 20.61 -2.78
CA ALA A 402 1.94 20.32 -3.23
C ALA A 402 1.09 19.73 -2.09
N ASP A 403 -0.21 20.07 -2.09
CA ASP A 403 -1.21 19.54 -1.16
C ASP A 403 -1.68 18.16 -1.62
N SER A 404 -1.25 17.11 -0.92
CA SER A 404 -1.53 15.74 -1.35
C SER A 404 -3.01 15.37 -1.34
N TYR A 405 -3.79 15.95 -0.42
CA TYR A 405 -5.23 15.68 -0.35
C TYR A 405 -5.93 16.26 -1.58
N ARG A 406 -5.53 17.46 -2.03
CA ARG A 406 -6.10 18.10 -3.23
C ARG A 406 -5.56 17.53 -4.55
N GLU A 407 -4.38 16.93 -4.56
CA GLU A 407 -3.94 16.14 -5.71
C GLU A 407 -4.80 14.88 -5.90
N ALA A 408 -5.19 14.21 -4.81
CA ALA A 408 -6.07 13.04 -4.87
C ALA A 408 -7.54 13.42 -5.08
N HIS A 409 -7.98 14.52 -4.48
CA HIS A 409 -9.37 15.00 -4.45
C HIS A 409 -9.46 16.47 -4.88
N PRO A 410 -9.43 16.77 -6.19
CA PRO A 410 -9.33 18.15 -6.67
C PRO A 410 -10.57 19.04 -6.42
N ASP A 411 -11.73 18.44 -6.13
CA ASP A 411 -12.98 19.17 -5.88
C ASP A 411 -13.22 19.33 -4.37
N PRO A 412 -13.06 20.55 -3.81
CA PRO A 412 -13.23 20.81 -2.39
C PRO A 412 -14.67 20.77 -1.91
N VAL A 413 -15.66 20.81 -2.80
CA VAL A 413 -17.08 20.69 -2.43
C VAL A 413 -17.50 19.23 -2.36
N ALA A 414 -17.07 18.41 -3.32
CA ALA A 414 -17.39 16.99 -3.35
C ALA A 414 -16.68 16.21 -2.23
N GLU A 415 -15.40 16.52 -2.00
CA GLU A 415 -14.53 15.86 -1.02
C GLU A 415 -13.87 16.93 -0.15
N PRO A 416 -14.58 17.49 0.84
CA PRO A 416 -14.07 18.60 1.64
C PRO A 416 -12.90 18.21 2.53
N GLY A 417 -12.84 16.95 2.97
CA GLY A 417 -11.72 16.44 3.77
C GLY A 417 -11.59 17.11 5.13
N HIS A 418 -12.70 17.47 5.77
CA HIS A 418 -12.70 18.11 7.09
C HIS A 418 -11.85 17.33 8.09
N THR A 419 -10.97 18.04 8.78
CA THR A 419 -10.15 17.50 9.87
C THR A 419 -10.52 18.11 11.21
N TRP A 420 -11.03 19.35 11.19
CA TRP A 420 -11.66 20.01 12.32
C TRP A 420 -13.18 20.10 12.10
N SER A 421 -14.03 19.46 12.90
CA SER A 421 -13.72 18.50 13.98
C SER A 421 -14.73 17.35 13.99
N PRO A 422 -14.28 16.07 14.14
CA PRO A 422 -15.18 14.92 14.26
C PRO A 422 -16.04 14.90 15.53
N ILE A 423 -15.72 15.69 16.56
CA ILE A 423 -16.42 15.66 17.85
C ILE A 423 -17.18 16.96 18.18
N HIS A 424 -16.95 18.04 17.45
CA HIS A 424 -17.64 19.32 17.66
C HIS A 424 -18.66 19.56 16.53
N PRO A 425 -19.93 19.13 16.66
CA PRO A 425 -20.99 19.48 15.72
C PRO A 425 -21.55 20.89 15.97
N VAL A 426 -21.32 21.45 17.16
CA VAL A 426 -21.85 22.73 17.65
C VAL A 426 -20.71 23.50 18.29
N HIS A 427 -20.68 24.81 18.05
CA HIS A 427 -19.66 25.69 18.59
C HIS A 427 -19.74 25.83 20.11
N GLU A 428 -18.59 25.80 20.77
CA GLU A 428 -18.45 25.74 22.23
C GLU A 428 -18.59 27.10 22.96
N ASP A 429 -19.48 27.96 22.47
CA ASP A 429 -19.79 29.24 23.10
C ASP A 429 -21.18 29.25 23.78
N GLY A 430 -21.89 28.12 23.75
CA GLY A 430 -23.25 27.99 24.24
C GLY A 430 -24.32 28.64 23.36
N SER A 431 -23.96 29.17 22.18
CA SER A 431 -24.90 29.79 21.24
C SER A 431 -25.79 28.78 20.51
N GLY A 432 -25.37 27.51 20.44
CA GLY A 432 -26.03 26.47 19.65
C GLY A 432 -25.78 26.61 18.13
N ARG A 433 -24.88 27.51 17.72
CA ARG A 433 -24.48 27.64 16.31
C ARG A 433 -23.71 26.40 15.86
N PRO A 434 -23.88 25.93 14.61
CA PRO A 434 -23.05 24.86 14.06
C PRO A 434 -21.57 25.25 14.10
N GLU A 435 -20.72 24.27 14.40
CA GLU A 435 -19.27 24.42 14.32
C GLU A 435 -18.82 24.48 12.84
N PRO A 436 -18.09 25.52 12.42
CA PRO A 436 -17.49 25.58 11.09
C PRO A 436 -16.53 24.41 10.88
N GLN A 437 -16.89 23.51 9.96
CA GLN A 437 -16.07 22.35 9.61
C GLN A 437 -15.07 22.75 8.51
N ASP A 438 -13.80 22.46 8.71
CA ASP A 438 -12.74 22.82 7.78
C ASP A 438 -11.58 21.81 7.81
N ARG A 439 -10.77 21.85 6.76
CA ARG A 439 -9.53 21.07 6.68
C ARG A 439 -8.37 21.96 7.09
N ILE A 440 -7.77 21.64 8.22
CA ILE A 440 -6.65 22.41 8.81
C ILE A 440 -5.41 21.56 9.08
N ASP A 441 -5.53 20.24 8.92
CA ASP A 441 -4.42 19.30 8.99
C ASP A 441 -3.99 18.90 7.58
N TYR A 442 -2.68 18.85 7.36
CA TYR A 442 -2.12 18.70 6.02
C TYR A 442 -1.06 17.61 5.96
N VAL A 443 -0.96 17.00 4.78
CA VAL A 443 0.22 16.29 4.33
C VAL A 443 0.66 16.96 3.03
N LEU A 444 1.67 17.81 3.11
CA LEU A 444 2.25 18.48 1.95
C LEU A 444 3.51 17.75 1.50
N HIS A 445 3.81 17.74 0.20
CA HIS A 445 4.98 17.04 -0.32
C HIS A 445 5.73 17.80 -1.42
N ARG A 446 7.01 17.48 -1.57
CA ARG A 446 7.87 17.93 -2.67
C ARG A 446 8.75 16.77 -3.11
N GLY A 447 8.64 16.37 -4.37
CA GLY A 447 9.46 15.30 -4.95
C GLY A 447 8.92 13.87 -4.76
N LEU A 448 7.65 13.72 -4.37
CA LEU A 448 6.94 12.44 -4.33
C LEU A 448 5.75 12.45 -5.29
N THR A 449 5.14 11.28 -5.50
CA THR A 449 3.91 11.14 -6.30
C THR A 449 2.81 10.57 -5.43
N VAL A 450 1.70 11.30 -5.29
CA VAL A 450 0.53 10.84 -4.53
C VAL A 450 -0.14 9.68 -5.24
N ARG A 451 -0.51 8.64 -4.48
CA ARG A 451 -1.29 7.49 -4.93
C ARG A 451 -2.71 7.53 -4.39
N ASP A 452 -2.83 7.90 -3.13
CA ASP A 452 -4.08 7.99 -2.39
C ASP A 452 -3.88 8.98 -1.24
N ALA A 453 -4.94 9.69 -0.87
CA ALA A 453 -4.97 10.51 0.31
C ALA A 453 -6.37 10.45 0.92
N ARG A 454 -6.48 10.38 2.25
CA ARG A 454 -7.77 10.33 2.95
C ARG A 454 -7.66 10.94 4.33
N THR A 455 -8.79 11.41 4.84
CA THR A 455 -8.94 11.65 6.27
C THR A 455 -9.26 10.33 6.98
N LEU A 456 -8.91 10.23 8.26
CA LEU A 456 -9.10 9.04 9.07
C LEU A 456 -9.69 9.42 10.43
N VAL A 457 -10.81 8.76 10.75
CA VAL A 457 -11.44 8.70 12.07
C VAL A 457 -11.88 7.26 12.26
N ILE A 458 -11.60 6.66 13.41
CA ILE A 458 -12.01 5.28 13.71
C ILE A 458 -13.33 5.29 14.47
N GLY A 459 -14.27 4.47 14.00
CA GLY A 459 -15.61 4.37 14.59
C GLY A 459 -16.46 5.61 14.31
N THR A 460 -17.40 5.89 15.20
CA THR A 460 -18.28 7.05 15.12
C THR A 460 -18.17 7.79 16.45
N PRO A 461 -17.29 8.81 16.55
CA PRO A 461 -17.06 9.52 17.79
C PRO A 461 -18.35 10.14 18.33
N ARG A 462 -18.57 10.04 19.64
CA ARG A 462 -19.59 10.84 20.32
C ARG A 462 -19.12 12.28 20.42
N PRO A 463 -20.05 13.25 20.35
CA PRO A 463 -19.69 14.65 20.41
C PRO A 463 -19.20 15.06 21.80
N TRP A 464 -18.41 16.14 21.84
CA TRP A 464 -18.04 16.80 23.09
C TRP A 464 -19.28 17.26 23.87
N PRO A 465 -19.33 17.10 25.22
CA PRO A 465 -18.25 16.60 26.10
C PRO A 465 -18.25 15.09 26.37
N ASP A 466 -19.12 14.29 25.75
CA ASP A 466 -19.31 12.85 26.06
C ASP A 466 -18.29 11.93 25.36
N VAL A 467 -17.00 12.30 25.40
CA VAL A 467 -15.94 11.74 24.54
C VAL A 467 -15.12 10.62 25.18
N ALA A 468 -15.14 10.49 26.51
CA ALA A 468 -14.22 9.62 27.25
C ALA A 468 -14.16 8.16 26.71
N GLY A 469 -15.31 7.63 26.31
CA GLY A 469 -15.44 6.29 25.75
C GLY A 469 -15.29 6.18 24.22
N ASN A 470 -14.88 7.22 23.50
CA ASN A 470 -14.71 7.17 22.04
C ASN A 470 -13.55 6.23 21.65
N ASP A 471 -13.69 5.56 20.51
CA ASP A 471 -12.59 4.76 19.92
C ASP A 471 -11.50 5.65 19.32
N TRP A 472 -11.89 6.81 18.79
CA TRP A 472 -10.97 7.82 18.26
C TRP A 472 -10.52 8.77 19.39
N PRO A 473 -9.21 8.83 19.72
CA PRO A 473 -8.70 9.58 20.87
C PRO A 473 -8.17 10.96 20.48
N SER A 474 -8.92 11.73 19.70
CA SER A 474 -8.58 13.10 19.26
C SER A 474 -9.83 13.85 18.78
N ASP A 475 -9.80 15.17 18.87
CA ASP A 475 -10.76 16.10 18.28
C ASP A 475 -10.42 16.48 16.82
N HIS A 476 -9.29 16.01 16.30
CA HIS A 476 -8.92 16.11 14.88
C HIS A 476 -9.07 14.77 14.16
N ALA A 477 -9.54 14.78 12.92
CA ALA A 477 -9.31 13.67 12.01
C ALA A 477 -7.84 13.67 11.56
N ALA A 478 -7.23 12.50 11.45
CA ALA A 478 -5.89 12.40 10.88
C ALA A 478 -5.94 12.49 9.36
N VAL A 479 -4.83 12.88 8.73
CA VAL A 479 -4.67 12.83 7.27
C VAL A 479 -3.62 11.79 6.92
N VAL A 480 -3.97 10.81 6.09
CA VAL A 480 -3.08 9.73 5.66
C VAL A 480 -2.89 9.82 4.15
N THR A 481 -1.64 9.89 3.71
CA THR A 481 -1.28 9.90 2.30
C THR A 481 -0.35 8.75 1.96
N THR A 482 -0.66 8.06 0.87
CA THR A 482 0.20 7.04 0.27
C THR A 482 0.99 7.67 -0.87
N PHE A 483 2.32 7.66 -0.76
CA PHE A 483 3.21 8.11 -1.81
C PHE A 483 3.85 6.93 -2.53
N ALA A 484 3.99 7.05 -3.84
CA ALA A 484 4.97 6.24 -4.57
C ALA A 484 6.37 6.82 -4.39
N LEU A 485 7.31 5.98 -3.98
CA LEU A 485 8.71 6.35 -3.90
C LEU A 485 9.32 6.40 -5.32
N PRO A 486 10.13 7.43 -5.64
CA PRO A 486 10.84 7.51 -6.90
C PRO A 486 11.68 6.25 -7.15
N ARG A 487 11.76 5.81 -8.42
CA ARG A 487 12.77 4.81 -8.81
C ARG A 487 14.15 5.45 -8.77
N ARG A 488 15.17 4.64 -8.49
CA ARG A 488 16.58 5.07 -8.53
C ARG A 488 16.99 5.48 -9.93
#